data_AF-A0A6L7TCD3-F1
#
_entry.id   AF-A0A6L7TCD3-F1
#
_cell.length_a   1.000
_cell.length_b   1.000
_cell.length_c   1.000
_cell.angle_alpha   90.00
_cell.angle_beta   90.00
_cell.angle_gamma   90.00
#
_symmetry.space_group_name_H-M   'P 1'
#
loop_
_entity.id
_entity.type
_entity.pdbx_description
1 polymer ?
#
loop_
_entity_poly.entity_id
_entity_poly.type
_entity_poly.pdbx_seq_one_letter_code
_entity_poly.pdbx_strand_id
1 'polypeptide(L)'
;MPNTNEKDIEEKQKKWVERRAGCSPHGVFKRLSATIEDDVNRFNELSGATLMAQGHYCCQREDNRVVFVGVERVPGTVRRELKHVAVRLEEDCTSVYCKTEEDRNVERVFDIFPEWNHETLNCDLLVDGKNHTIWQLSDMAIGDLLFGRRPNY
;
A
#
# COMPACT_ATOMS: atom_id res chain seq x y z
N MET A 1 -32.77 -28.39 11.84
CA MET A 1 -32.53 -27.06 11.25
C MET A 1 -31.69 -26.31 12.27
N PRO A 2 -30.48 -25.84 11.93
CA PRO A 2 -29.65 -25.11 12.89
C PRO A 2 -30.39 -23.85 13.33
N ASN A 3 -30.32 -23.55 14.63
CA ASN A 3 -31.00 -22.40 15.21
C ASN A 3 -30.34 -21.13 14.65
N THR A 4 -31.10 -20.08 14.30
CA THR A 4 -30.58 -18.85 13.67
C THR A 4 -29.37 -18.27 14.42
N ASN A 5 -29.36 -18.42 15.75
CA ASN A 5 -28.27 -17.98 16.64
C ASN A 5 -26.97 -18.80 16.48
N GLU A 6 -27.06 -20.11 16.17
CA GLU A 6 -25.88 -20.97 15.96
C GLU A 6 -25.17 -20.61 14.65
N LYS A 7 -25.96 -20.31 13.61
CA LYS A 7 -25.43 -19.88 12.30
C LYS A 7 -24.70 -18.54 12.40
N ASP A 8 -25.25 -17.59 13.17
CA ASP A 8 -24.62 -16.29 13.40
C ASP A 8 -23.31 -16.38 14.19
N ILE A 9 -23.24 -17.32 15.15
CA ILE A 9 -22.00 -17.57 15.92
C ILE A 9 -20.93 -18.20 15.02
N GLU A 10 -21.30 -19.20 14.22
CA GLU A 10 -20.38 -19.86 13.29
C GLU A 10 -19.80 -18.86 12.27
N GLU A 11 -20.64 -17.97 11.73
CA GLU A 11 -20.20 -16.95 10.77
C GLU A 11 -19.23 -15.94 11.41
N LYS A 12 -19.48 -15.54 12.67
CA LYS A 12 -18.56 -14.67 13.42
C LYS A 12 -17.21 -15.35 13.67
N GLN A 13 -17.20 -16.64 14.01
CA GLN A 13 -15.98 -17.40 14.23
C GLN A 13 -15.17 -17.54 12.93
N LYS A 14 -15.82 -17.79 11.80
CA LYS A 14 -15.13 -17.85 10.49
C LYS A 14 -14.50 -16.51 10.13
N LYS A 15 -15.24 -15.40 10.27
CA LYS A 15 -14.72 -14.04 10.04
C LYS A 15 -13.54 -13.73 10.96
N TRP A 16 -13.55 -14.21 12.20
CA TRP A 16 -12.43 -14.07 13.12
C TRP A 16 -11.19 -14.81 12.63
N VAL A 17 -11.34 -16.08 12.22
CA VAL A 17 -10.23 -16.90 11.69
C VAL A 17 -9.63 -16.24 10.44
N GLU A 18 -10.47 -15.78 9.53
CA GLU A 18 -10.06 -15.10 8.30
C GLU A 18 -9.25 -13.82 8.61
N ARG A 19 -9.74 -12.98 9.53
CA ARG A 19 -9.03 -11.76 9.95
C ARG A 19 -7.69 -12.07 10.60
N ARG A 20 -7.65 -13.04 11.51
CA ARG A 20 -6.43 -13.46 12.20
C ARG A 20 -5.40 -14.02 11.21
N ALA A 21 -5.82 -14.86 10.28
CA ALA A 21 -4.94 -15.42 9.26
C ALA A 21 -4.38 -14.34 8.31
N GLY A 22 -5.19 -13.31 8.02
CA GLY A 22 -4.75 -12.13 7.27
C GLY A 22 -3.79 -11.22 8.04
N CYS A 23 -3.70 -11.36 9.37
CA CYS A 23 -2.78 -10.60 10.21
C CYS A 23 -1.37 -11.20 10.19
N SER A 24 -0.70 -11.02 9.06
CA SER A 24 0.67 -11.47 8.83
C SER A 24 1.37 -10.51 7.86
N PRO A 25 2.72 -10.47 7.86
CA PRO A 25 3.46 -9.65 6.91
C PRO A 25 3.01 -9.90 5.46
N HIS A 26 2.80 -11.16 5.09
CA HIS A 26 2.30 -11.53 3.75
C HIS A 26 0.90 -11.00 3.44
N GLY A 27 -0.01 -11.07 4.42
CA GLY A 27 -1.36 -10.54 4.29
C GLY A 27 -1.37 -9.02 4.10
N VAL A 28 -0.55 -8.32 4.87
CA VAL A 28 -0.37 -6.86 4.76
C VAL A 28 0.25 -6.49 3.42
N PHE A 29 1.35 -7.14 3.02
CA PHE A 29 2.00 -6.95 1.73
C PHE A 29 1.01 -7.05 0.57
N LYS A 30 0.22 -8.13 0.53
CA LYS A 30 -0.79 -8.32 -0.53
C LYS A 30 -1.84 -7.22 -0.52
N ARG A 31 -2.39 -6.90 0.66
CA ARG A 31 -3.47 -5.92 0.79
C ARG A 31 -3.01 -4.51 0.45
N LEU A 32 -1.87 -4.08 0.98
CA LEU A 32 -1.30 -2.77 0.69
C LEU A 32 -0.93 -2.63 -0.79
N SER A 33 -0.27 -3.64 -1.37
CA SER A 33 0.10 -3.60 -2.79
C SER A 33 -1.11 -3.52 -3.72
N ALA A 34 -2.20 -4.23 -3.39
CA ALA A 34 -3.45 -4.15 -4.15
C ALA A 34 -4.10 -2.77 -4.01
N THR A 35 -4.18 -2.22 -2.79
CA THR A 35 -4.72 -0.87 -2.56
C THR A 35 -3.94 0.20 -3.32
N ILE A 36 -2.60 0.18 -3.25
CA ILE A 36 -1.77 1.13 -3.98
C ILE A 36 -1.95 0.99 -5.49
N GLU A 37 -2.04 -0.24 -6.01
CA GLU A 37 -2.29 -0.45 -7.44
C GLU A 37 -3.65 0.11 -7.88
N ASP A 38 -4.71 -0.13 -7.10
CA ASP A 38 -6.03 0.43 -7.37
C ASP A 38 -6.00 1.97 -7.33
N ASP A 39 -5.36 2.55 -6.31
CA ASP A 39 -5.20 4.01 -6.18
C ASP A 39 -4.45 4.61 -7.37
N VAL A 40 -3.36 3.97 -7.79
CA VAL A 40 -2.57 4.35 -8.97
C VAL A 40 -3.39 4.25 -10.26
N ASN A 41 -4.11 3.15 -10.46
CA ASN A 41 -4.96 2.95 -11.64
C ASN A 41 -6.08 4.00 -11.68
N ARG A 42 -6.71 4.27 -10.54
CA ARG A 42 -7.77 5.29 -10.43
C ARG A 42 -7.23 6.69 -10.67
N PHE A 43 -6.04 7.00 -10.16
CA PHE A 43 -5.37 8.27 -10.42
C PHE A 43 -5.07 8.42 -11.91
N ASN A 44 -4.51 7.39 -12.56
CA ASN A 44 -4.25 7.41 -14.00
C ASN A 44 -5.53 7.62 -14.83
N GLU A 45 -6.66 7.01 -14.44
CA GLU A 45 -7.98 7.20 -15.08
C GLU A 45 -8.49 8.64 -14.92
N LEU A 46 -8.40 9.20 -13.71
CA LEU A 46 -8.95 10.52 -13.36
C LEU A 46 -8.09 11.68 -13.89
N SER A 47 -6.77 11.57 -13.81
CA SER A 47 -5.81 12.55 -14.32
C SER A 47 -5.74 12.57 -15.86
N GLY A 48 -6.36 11.59 -16.53
CA GLY A 48 -6.68 11.65 -17.95
C GLY A 48 -7.74 12.69 -18.33
N ALA A 49 -8.45 13.31 -17.36
CA ALA A 49 -9.53 14.25 -17.62
C ALA A 49 -9.32 15.68 -17.08
N THR A 50 -8.30 15.95 -16.25
CA THR A 50 -8.15 17.30 -15.67
C THR A 50 -6.68 17.73 -15.60
N LEU A 51 -6.31 18.57 -16.58
CA LEU A 51 -5.28 19.61 -16.56
C LEU A 51 -4.00 19.35 -15.72
N MET A 52 -2.90 19.15 -16.46
CA MET A 52 -1.51 19.41 -16.03
C MET A 52 -0.85 18.40 -15.07
N ALA A 53 -0.59 17.19 -15.56
CA ALA A 53 0.72 16.53 -15.39
C ALA A 53 0.77 15.34 -16.36
N GLN A 54 1.76 15.30 -17.24
CA GLN A 54 1.97 14.25 -18.23
C GLN A 54 2.61 13.01 -17.58
N GLY A 55 2.18 12.64 -16.36
CA GLY A 55 2.66 11.50 -15.58
C GLY A 55 1.77 10.26 -15.77
N HIS A 56 2.35 9.11 -16.09
CA HIS A 56 1.69 7.80 -16.04
C HIS A 56 2.43 6.93 -15.04
N TYR A 57 1.68 6.29 -14.15
CA TYR A 57 2.26 5.36 -13.18
C TYR A 57 2.14 3.93 -13.67
N CYS A 58 3.21 3.14 -13.62
CA CYS A 58 3.18 1.72 -13.94
C CYS A 58 3.50 0.87 -12.70
N CYS A 59 2.95 -0.35 -12.69
CA CYS A 59 3.16 -1.34 -11.65
C CYS A 59 3.98 -2.52 -12.20
N GLN A 60 5.00 -2.94 -11.45
CA GLN A 60 5.79 -4.15 -11.71
C GLN A 60 5.69 -5.06 -10.49
N ARG A 61 5.27 -6.30 -10.71
CA ARG A 61 5.05 -7.29 -9.64
C ARG A 61 6.09 -8.40 -9.70
N GLU A 62 6.65 -8.71 -8.54
CA GLU A 62 7.50 -9.85 -8.21
C GLU A 62 6.93 -10.53 -6.94
N ASP A 63 7.30 -11.78 -6.67
CA ASP A 63 6.67 -12.59 -5.61
C ASP A 63 6.72 -11.95 -4.22
N ASN A 64 7.80 -11.23 -3.91
CA ASN A 64 8.03 -10.55 -2.63
C ASN A 64 8.16 -9.02 -2.77
N ARG A 65 7.85 -8.45 -3.95
CA ARG A 65 8.03 -7.03 -4.21
C ARG A 65 7.04 -6.51 -5.23
N VAL A 66 6.42 -5.36 -4.96
CA VAL A 66 5.67 -4.60 -5.97
C VAL A 66 6.27 -3.21 -6.09
N VAL A 67 6.63 -2.81 -7.31
CA VAL A 67 7.25 -1.52 -7.62
C VAL A 67 6.29 -0.68 -8.45
N PHE A 68 6.06 0.54 -7.99
CA PHE A 68 5.25 1.57 -8.64
C PHE A 68 6.19 2.66 -9.16
N VAL A 69 6.15 2.95 -10.45
CA VAL A 69 7.05 3.93 -11.09
C VAL A 69 6.26 5.05 -11.72
N GLY A 70 6.56 6.29 -11.33
CA GLY A 70 6.03 7.50 -11.98
C GLY A 70 6.83 7.86 -13.21
N VAL A 71 6.16 7.97 -14.36
CA VAL A 71 6.78 8.28 -15.65
C VAL A 71 6.18 9.55 -16.22
N GLU A 72 6.98 10.60 -16.38
CA GLU A 72 6.56 11.82 -17.08
C GLU A 72 6.92 11.77 -18.56
N ARG A 73 5.97 12.12 -19.42
CA ARG A 73 6.21 12.40 -20.84
C ARG A 73 6.52 13.88 -21.02
N VAL A 74 7.80 14.22 -21.04
CA VAL A 74 8.23 15.58 -21.38
C VAL A 74 8.34 15.71 -22.92
N PRO A 75 7.66 16.68 -23.56
CA PRO A 75 7.73 16.87 -25.01
C PRO A 75 9.17 17.02 -25.51
N GLY A 76 9.59 16.18 -26.45
CA GLY A 76 10.95 16.19 -27.01
C GLY A 76 11.98 15.28 -26.30
N THR A 77 11.58 14.61 -25.22
CA THR A 77 12.41 13.60 -24.51
C THR A 77 11.67 12.26 -24.38
N VAL A 78 12.43 11.16 -24.30
CA VAL A 78 11.89 9.80 -24.54
C VAL A 78 11.02 9.27 -23.38
N ARG A 79 11.23 9.71 -22.14
CA ARG A 79 10.44 9.48 -20.90
C ARG A 79 11.35 9.86 -19.72
N ARG A 80 10.82 10.49 -18.68
CA ARG A 80 11.55 10.77 -17.44
C ARG A 80 10.95 9.96 -16.30
N GLU A 81 11.76 9.11 -15.66
CA GLU A 81 11.36 8.41 -14.44
C GLU A 81 11.49 9.38 -13.27
N LEU A 82 10.41 9.63 -12.53
CA LEU A 82 10.38 10.64 -11.47
C LEU A 82 10.67 10.05 -10.10
N LYS A 83 9.92 8.99 -9.74
CA LYS A 83 9.95 8.36 -8.42
C LYS A 83 9.48 6.91 -8.51
N HIS A 84 10.06 6.07 -7.66
CA HIS A 84 9.75 4.66 -7.51
C HIS A 84 9.35 4.43 -6.06
N VAL A 85 8.20 3.78 -5.86
CA VAL A 85 7.78 3.27 -4.56
C VAL A 85 7.78 1.75 -4.64
N ALA A 86 8.44 1.08 -3.70
CA ALA A 86 8.46 -0.38 -3.66
C ALA A 86 7.93 -0.87 -2.32
N VAL A 87 6.87 -1.69 -2.37
CA VAL A 87 6.43 -2.47 -1.22
C VAL A 87 7.15 -3.81 -1.28
N ARG A 88 7.80 -4.22 -0.18
CA ARG A 88 8.54 -5.48 -0.09
C ARG A 88 8.04 -6.30 1.08
N LEU A 89 7.93 -7.60 0.85
CA LEU A 89 7.74 -8.57 1.90
C LEU A 89 9.11 -8.95 2.47
N GLU A 90 9.34 -8.59 3.72
CA GLU A 90 10.47 -9.04 4.52
C GLU A 90 10.03 -10.19 5.44
N GLU A 91 10.94 -10.78 6.19
CA GLU A 91 10.65 -11.94 7.06
C GLU A 91 9.56 -11.63 8.11
N ASP A 92 9.71 -10.51 8.82
CA ASP A 92 8.84 -10.15 9.96
C ASP A 92 7.93 -8.95 9.67
N CYS A 93 8.07 -8.28 8.53
CA CYS A 93 7.34 -7.06 8.22
C CYS A 93 7.07 -6.86 6.72
N THR A 94 6.26 -5.86 6.42
CA THR A 94 6.15 -5.30 5.08
C THR A 94 6.86 -3.95 5.06
N SER A 95 7.90 -3.81 4.25
CA SER A 95 8.69 -2.58 4.15
C SER A 95 8.29 -1.76 2.94
N VAL A 96 8.28 -0.44 3.09
CA VAL A 96 8.10 0.49 1.97
C VAL A 96 9.40 1.22 1.72
N TYR A 97 9.82 1.23 0.46
CA TYR A 97 11.02 1.90 -0.01
C TYR A 97 10.67 2.94 -1.07
N CYS A 98 11.45 4.01 -1.14
CA CYS A 98 11.34 5.05 -2.15
C CYS A 98 12.69 5.28 -2.84
N LYS A 99 12.64 5.62 -4.11
CA LYS A 99 13.80 6.11 -4.88
C LYS A 99 13.34 7.25 -5.77
N THR A 100 14.07 8.35 -5.78
CA THR A 100 13.84 9.47 -6.70
C THR A 100 14.86 9.44 -7.83
N GLU A 101 14.64 10.17 -8.91
CA GLU A 101 15.62 10.29 -10.01
C GLU A 101 16.96 10.90 -9.55
N GLU A 102 16.90 11.83 -8.61
CA GLU A 102 18.08 12.53 -8.06
C GLU A 102 18.90 11.62 -7.12
N ASP A 103 18.26 10.60 -6.54
CA ASP A 103 18.87 9.71 -5.57
C ASP A 103 19.20 8.34 -6.17
N ARG A 104 20.49 8.01 -6.21
CA ARG A 104 20.93 6.69 -6.72
C ARG A 104 20.60 5.57 -5.75
N ASN A 105 20.38 5.89 -4.47
CA ASN A 105 20.13 4.93 -3.42
C ASN A 105 18.63 4.70 -3.22
N VAL A 106 18.25 3.46 -2.92
CA VAL A 106 16.89 3.11 -2.49
C VAL A 106 16.82 3.38 -0.99
N GLU A 107 15.98 4.31 -0.58
CA GLU A 107 15.76 4.63 0.83
C GLU A 107 14.58 3.83 1.39
N ARG A 108 14.74 3.26 2.58
CA ARG A 108 13.63 2.68 3.31
C ARG A 108 12.85 3.81 3.97
N VAL A 109 11.55 3.88 3.69
CA VAL A 109 10.67 4.93 4.23
C VAL A 109 10.11 4.50 5.58
N PHE A 110 9.53 3.31 5.67
CA PHE A 110 8.97 2.76 6.90
C PHE A 110 8.75 1.24 6.82
N ASP A 111 8.62 0.61 7.99
CA ASP A 111 8.33 -0.82 8.17
C ASP A 111 6.96 -0.99 8.85
N ILE A 112 6.17 -1.95 8.36
CA ILE A 112 4.82 -2.26 8.87
C ILE A 112 4.85 -3.60 9.58
N PHE A 113 4.57 -3.57 10.89
CA PHE A 113 4.48 -4.75 11.74
C PHE A 113 3.02 -5.07 12.06
N PRO A 114 2.44 -6.13 11.47
CA PRO A 114 1.09 -6.56 11.82
C PRO A 114 1.08 -7.23 13.19
N GLU A 115 0.20 -6.77 14.07
CA GLU A 115 -0.01 -7.35 15.39
C GLU A 115 -1.48 -7.72 15.58
N TRP A 116 -1.74 -8.95 16.05
CA TRP A 116 -3.11 -9.37 16.32
C TRP A 116 -3.57 -8.86 17.68
N ASN A 117 -4.54 -7.96 17.68
CA ASN A 117 -5.11 -7.43 18.90
C ASN A 117 -6.22 -8.35 19.43
N HIS A 118 -5.96 -8.97 20.59
CA HIS A 118 -6.88 -9.91 21.22
C HIS A 118 -8.14 -9.26 21.82
N GLU A 119 -8.10 -7.96 22.13
CA GLU A 119 -9.24 -7.24 22.70
C GLU A 119 -10.18 -6.74 21.60
N THR A 120 -9.63 -6.13 20.55
CA THR A 120 -10.42 -5.56 19.45
C THR A 120 -10.73 -6.57 18.35
N LEU A 121 -10.09 -7.74 18.38
CA LEU A 121 -10.21 -8.81 17.38
C LEU A 121 -9.93 -8.31 15.96
N ASN A 122 -8.93 -7.44 15.84
CA ASN A 122 -8.46 -6.86 14.59
C ASN A 122 -6.94 -6.96 14.49
N CYS A 123 -6.44 -6.78 13.27
CA CYS A 123 -5.01 -6.65 13.02
C CYS A 123 -4.63 -5.17 13.11
N ASP A 124 -3.81 -4.83 14.10
CA ASP A 124 -3.18 -3.53 14.21
C ASP A 124 -1.98 -3.49 13.25
N LEU A 125 -1.85 -2.41 12.49
CA LEU A 125 -0.76 -2.25 11.52
C LEU A 125 0.18 -1.18 12.05
N LEU A 126 1.29 -1.63 12.65
CA LEU A 126 2.17 -0.77 13.41
C LEU A 126 3.27 -0.20 12.52
N VAL A 127 3.44 1.12 12.57
CA VAL A 127 4.61 1.86 12.04
C VAL A 127 5.14 2.72 13.16
N ASP A 128 6.42 2.56 13.52
CA ASP A 128 7.05 3.26 14.65
C ASP A 128 6.22 3.19 15.96
N GLY A 129 5.58 2.03 16.20
CA GLY A 129 4.74 1.78 17.37
C GLY A 129 3.36 2.44 17.34
N LYS A 130 2.97 3.11 16.25
CA LYS A 130 1.63 3.70 16.07
C LYS A 130 0.78 2.83 15.17
N ASN A 131 -0.52 2.72 15.50
CA ASN A 131 -1.47 1.95 14.70
C ASN A 131 -1.97 2.76 13.50
N HIS A 132 -1.96 2.14 12.33
CA HIS A 132 -2.41 2.70 11.08
C HIS A 132 -3.47 1.82 10.42
N THR A 133 -4.31 2.46 9.62
CA THR A 133 -5.20 1.78 8.68
C THR A 133 -4.51 1.59 7.34
N ILE A 134 -5.00 0.66 6.51
CA ILE A 134 -4.45 0.43 5.17
C ILE A 134 -4.45 1.68 4.28
N TRP A 135 -5.50 2.51 4.36
CA TRP A 135 -5.55 3.73 3.54
C TRP A 135 -4.48 4.74 3.97
N GLN A 136 -4.21 4.86 5.29
CA GLN A 136 -3.13 5.73 5.78
C GLN A 136 -1.77 5.23 5.31
N LEU A 137 -1.56 3.92 5.31
CA LEU A 137 -0.32 3.32 4.79
C LEU A 137 -0.17 3.54 3.28
N SER A 138 -1.25 3.46 2.51
CA SER A 138 -1.25 3.82 1.08
C SER A 138 -0.87 5.30 0.90
N ASP A 139 -1.52 6.20 1.62
CA ASP A 139 -1.23 7.64 1.56
C ASP A 139 0.20 7.97 2.00
N MET A 140 0.73 7.30 3.02
CA MET A 140 2.14 7.43 3.43
C MET A 140 3.11 6.91 2.37
N ALA A 141 2.76 5.84 1.66
CA ALA A 141 3.62 5.23 0.64
C ALA A 141 3.65 6.02 -0.67
N ILE A 142 2.48 6.45 -1.17
CA ILE A 142 2.32 7.05 -2.50
C ILE A 142 1.66 8.43 -2.49
N GLY A 143 1.26 8.99 -1.35
CA GLY A 143 0.58 10.29 -1.31
C GLY A 143 1.45 11.41 -1.91
N ASP A 144 2.73 11.45 -1.55
CA ASP A 144 3.72 12.37 -2.13
C ASP A 144 4.00 12.13 -3.62
N LEU A 145 3.75 10.90 -4.10
CA LEU A 145 3.86 10.54 -5.49
C LEU A 145 2.66 11.10 -6.27
N LEU A 146 1.44 10.85 -5.79
CA LEU A 146 0.21 11.21 -6.48
C LEU A 146 -0.14 12.70 -6.37
N PHE A 147 0.13 13.32 -5.22
CA PHE A 147 -0.37 14.68 -4.91
C PHE A 147 0.74 15.72 -4.75
N GLY A 148 2.02 15.32 -4.86
CA GLY A 148 3.16 16.17 -4.51
C GLY A 148 3.36 16.31 -2.99
N ARG A 149 4.48 16.90 -2.57
CA ARG A 149 4.79 17.09 -1.13
C ARG A 149 3.68 17.90 -0.47
N ARG A 150 2.98 17.29 0.49
CA ARG A 150 2.06 18.02 1.36
C ARG A 150 2.88 18.82 2.39
N PRO A 151 2.49 20.05 2.74
CA PRO A 151 3.11 20.73 3.87
C PRO A 151 2.87 19.90 5.14
N ASN A 152 3.94 19.63 5.90
CA ASN A 152 3.93 18.78 7.10
C ASN A 152 2.76 19.15 8.05
N TYR A 153 1.99 18.16 8.47
CA TYR A 153 1.05 18.25 9.59
C TYR A 153 1.74 17.82 10.89
#